data_AF-A0AAU5N4I4-F1
#
_entry.id   AF-A0AAU5N4I4-F1
#
_cell.length_a   1.000
_cell.length_b   1.000
_cell.length_c   1.000
_cell.angle_alpha   90.00
_cell.angle_beta   90.00
_cell.angle_gamma   90.00
#
_symmetry.space_group_name_H-M   'P 1'
#
loop_
_entity.id
_entity.type
_entity.pdbx_description
1 polymer ?
#
loop_
_entity_poly.entity_id
_entity_poly.type
_entity_poly.pdbx_seq_one_letter_code
_entity_poly.pdbx_strand_id
1 'polypeptide(L)'
;MAERREELLRAAVEQIEVRGVAAVRIADVASVLGVSNALVLYHFSTKEKLVAAAFAHAAEIDLAHLRKLLGRRTTAVRRLRAAVRWYAPTGQAKGWRLWIEGWASSLRDPALRNVAGDLDQQWKAELAEVIEEGAAAGEFHCDDPMSVAWRLTALLDGLAVQMTSYNGPLSRATMLEWTEQALARELGIDHETLTA
;
A
#
# COMPACT_ATOMS: atom_id res chain seq x y z
N MET A 1 20.42 -0.64 -18.93
CA MET A 1 19.38 0.38 -19.16
C MET A 1 18.22 0.26 -18.17
N ALA A 2 17.63 -0.92 -17.97
CA ALA A 2 16.57 -1.14 -16.97
C ALA A 2 17.04 -0.84 -15.53
N GLU A 3 18.24 -1.29 -15.18
CA GLU A 3 18.86 -1.07 -13.86
C GLU A 3 18.98 0.41 -13.48
N ARG A 4 19.41 1.26 -14.43
CA ARG A 4 19.53 2.72 -14.19
C ARG A 4 18.16 3.37 -13.96
N ARG A 5 17.14 2.93 -14.70
CA ARG A 5 15.78 3.44 -14.54
C ARG A 5 15.23 3.07 -13.16
N GLU A 6 15.49 1.85 -12.71
CA GLU A 6 15.07 1.39 -11.37
C GLU A 6 15.79 2.13 -10.25
N GLU A 7 17.10 2.38 -10.36
CA GLU A 7 17.85 3.20 -9.41
C GLU A 7 17.27 4.61 -9.29
N LEU A 8 16.93 5.23 -10.43
CA LEU A 8 16.28 6.55 -10.45
C LEU A 8 14.91 6.53 -9.77
N LEU A 9 14.14 5.46 -9.93
CA LEU A 9 12.85 5.29 -9.27
C LEU A 9 13.00 5.14 -7.76
N ARG A 10 13.93 4.29 -7.30
CA ARG A 10 14.22 4.14 -5.87
C ARG A 10 14.66 5.47 -5.24
N ALA A 11 15.56 6.19 -5.89
CA ALA A 11 15.99 7.51 -5.43
C ALA A 11 14.83 8.52 -5.41
N ALA A 12 13.93 8.48 -6.41
CA ALA A 12 12.76 9.34 -6.43
C ALA A 12 11.78 9.02 -5.29
N VAL A 13 11.49 7.75 -5.02
CA VAL A 13 10.65 7.32 -3.88
C VAL A 13 11.24 7.85 -2.57
N GLU A 14 12.54 7.66 -2.34
CA GLU A 14 13.21 8.15 -1.13
C GLU A 14 13.11 9.68 -0.98
N GLN A 15 13.33 10.43 -2.07
CA GLN A 15 13.22 11.88 -2.01
C GLN A 15 11.79 12.36 -1.79
N ILE A 16 10.79 11.65 -2.33
CA ILE A 16 9.37 11.95 -2.09
C ILE A 16 9.02 11.67 -0.63
N GLU A 17 9.45 10.55 -0.05
CA GLU A 17 9.20 10.24 1.37
C GLU A 17 9.80 11.27 2.33
N VAL A 18 10.92 11.90 1.95
CA VAL A 18 11.62 12.89 2.78
C VAL A 18 11.05 14.29 2.59
N ARG A 19 10.74 14.69 1.36
CA ARG A 19 10.42 16.09 1.00
C ARG A 19 8.96 16.33 0.68
N GLY A 20 8.22 15.27 0.34
CA GLY A 20 6.90 15.32 -0.27
C GLY A 20 6.95 15.51 -1.79
N VAL A 21 5.89 15.06 -2.46
CA VAL A 21 5.68 15.09 -3.91
C VAL A 21 5.78 16.51 -4.47
N ALA A 22 5.21 17.49 -3.76
CA ALA A 22 5.21 18.88 -4.20
C ALA A 22 6.64 19.46 -4.23
N ALA A 23 7.47 19.14 -3.23
CA ALA A 23 8.79 19.74 -3.06
C ALA A 23 9.91 19.04 -3.84
N VAL A 24 9.73 17.77 -4.24
CA VAL A 24 10.78 17.04 -4.96
C VAL A 24 11.10 17.69 -6.31
N ARG A 25 12.37 17.80 -6.66
CA ARG A 25 12.86 18.30 -7.95
C ARG A 25 13.65 17.21 -8.67
N ILE A 26 13.74 17.32 -9.99
CA ILE A 26 14.61 16.48 -10.83
C ILE A 26 16.06 16.50 -10.30
N ALA A 27 16.52 17.68 -9.87
CA ALA A 27 17.87 17.86 -9.33
C ALA A 27 18.10 17.07 -8.02
N ASP A 28 17.07 16.92 -7.18
CA ASP A 28 17.19 16.16 -5.94
C ASP A 28 17.50 14.68 -6.26
N VAL A 29 16.75 14.08 -7.19
CA VAL A 29 16.94 12.69 -7.62
C VAL A 29 18.28 12.50 -8.35
N ALA A 30 18.64 13.42 -9.24
CA ALA A 30 19.92 13.39 -9.92
C ALA A 30 21.11 13.43 -8.94
N SER A 31 21.02 14.28 -7.91
CA SER A 31 22.09 14.46 -6.92
C SER A 31 22.36 13.21 -6.08
N VAL A 32 21.30 12.47 -5.71
CA VAL A 32 21.40 11.22 -4.93
C VAL A 32 22.25 10.18 -5.66
N LEU A 33 22.13 10.11 -6.99
CA LEU A 33 22.83 9.12 -7.81
C LEU A 33 24.09 9.68 -8.49
N GLY A 34 24.43 10.95 -8.27
CA GLY A 34 25.57 11.60 -8.93
C GLY A 34 25.41 11.71 -10.46
N VAL A 35 24.18 11.80 -10.97
CA VAL A 35 23.89 11.87 -12.41
C VAL A 35 23.39 13.26 -12.82
N SER A 36 23.32 13.52 -14.13
CA SER A 36 22.82 14.80 -14.64
C SER A 36 21.29 14.85 -14.67
N ASN A 37 20.71 16.05 -14.52
CA ASN A 37 19.27 16.27 -14.73
C ASN A 37 18.79 15.81 -16.11
N ALA A 38 19.65 15.97 -17.13
CA ALA A 38 19.38 15.52 -18.49
C ALA A 38 19.17 14.01 -18.57
N LEU A 39 19.93 13.21 -17.79
CA LEU A 39 19.72 11.76 -17.74
C LEU A 39 18.37 11.41 -17.11
N VAL A 40 17.97 12.09 -16.03
CA VAL A 40 16.66 11.87 -15.41
C VAL A 40 15.53 12.22 -16.39
N LEU A 41 15.62 13.36 -17.05
CA LEU A 41 14.63 13.79 -18.05
C LEU A 41 14.64 12.91 -19.30
N TYR A 42 15.78 12.33 -19.67
CA TYR A 42 15.83 11.33 -20.75
C TYR A 42 14.96 10.11 -20.42
N HIS A 43 14.95 9.63 -19.16
CA HIS A 43 14.16 8.48 -18.75
C HIS A 43 12.67 8.77 -18.52
N PHE A 44 12.33 9.97 -18.05
CA PHE A 44 10.95 10.27 -17.59
C PHE A 44 10.29 11.44 -18.29
N SER A 45 11.01 12.22 -19.10
CA SER A 45 10.57 13.42 -19.82
C SER A 45 10.16 14.62 -18.94
N THR A 46 9.42 14.42 -17.84
CA THR A 46 8.99 15.49 -16.93
C THR A 46 9.05 15.05 -15.46
N LYS A 47 8.91 16.01 -14.53
CA LYS A 47 8.80 15.73 -13.09
C LYS A 47 7.57 14.88 -12.79
N GLU A 48 6.43 15.20 -13.40
CA GLU A 48 5.15 14.54 -13.16
C GLU A 48 5.21 13.07 -13.58
N LYS A 49 5.80 12.80 -14.74
CA LYS A 49 6.04 11.43 -15.21
C LYS A 49 7.04 10.65 -14.34
N LEU A 50 8.08 11.31 -13.81
CA LEU A 50 8.98 10.70 -12.83
C LEU A 50 8.22 10.33 -11.56
N VAL A 51 7.42 11.24 -11.03
CA VAL A 51 6.60 11.02 -9.83
C VAL A 51 5.62 9.87 -10.06
N ALA A 52 4.85 9.88 -11.17
CA ALA A 52 3.92 8.80 -11.49
C ALA A 52 4.61 7.44 -11.62
N ALA A 53 5.79 7.41 -12.26
CA ALA A 53 6.58 6.19 -12.35
C ALA A 53 7.13 5.73 -10.99
N ALA A 54 7.53 6.67 -10.12
CA ALA A 54 7.98 6.37 -8.75
C ALA A 54 6.83 5.80 -7.89
N PHE A 55 5.63 6.35 -8.01
CA PHE A 55 4.43 5.79 -7.39
C PHE A 55 4.12 4.38 -7.88
N ALA A 56 4.16 4.15 -9.20
CA ALA A 56 3.97 2.82 -9.76
C ALA A 56 5.03 1.82 -9.26
N HIS A 57 6.28 2.26 -9.14
CA HIS A 57 7.34 1.43 -8.59
C HIS A 57 7.12 1.08 -7.11
N ALA A 58 6.72 2.05 -6.28
CA ALA A 58 6.35 1.79 -4.89
C ALA A 58 5.14 0.86 -4.78
N ALA A 59 4.13 1.04 -5.64
CA ALA A 59 2.95 0.20 -5.75
C ALA A 59 3.32 -1.27 -6.02
N GLU A 60 4.21 -1.51 -6.98
CA GLU A 60 4.70 -2.84 -7.35
C GLU A 60 5.42 -3.52 -6.18
N ILE A 61 6.25 -2.78 -5.44
CA ILE A 61 6.96 -3.31 -4.26
C ILE A 61 5.98 -3.71 -3.16
N ASP A 62 5.03 -2.83 -2.83
CA ASP A 62 4.02 -3.09 -1.81
C ASP A 62 3.15 -4.30 -2.21
N LEU A 63 2.70 -4.36 -3.46
CA LEU A 63 1.92 -5.49 -3.96
C LEU A 63 2.70 -6.80 -3.96
N ALA A 64 3.98 -6.79 -4.34
CA ALA A 64 4.84 -7.96 -4.25
C ALA A 64 5.01 -8.46 -2.81
N HIS A 65 5.08 -7.54 -1.84
CA HIS A 65 5.13 -7.91 -0.43
C HIS A 65 3.79 -8.48 0.05
N LEU A 66 2.66 -7.88 -0.33
CA LEU A 66 1.33 -8.42 -0.06
C LEU A 66 1.21 -9.86 -0.55
N ARG A 67 1.52 -10.10 -1.83
CA ARG A 67 1.52 -11.42 -2.46
C ARG A 67 2.38 -12.43 -1.71
N LYS A 68 3.52 -12.01 -1.16
CA LYS A 68 4.37 -12.89 -0.33
C LYS A 68 3.73 -13.24 1.02
N LEU A 69 3.01 -12.31 1.65
CA LEU A 69 2.28 -12.58 2.89
C LEU A 69 1.10 -13.51 2.65
N LEU A 70 0.37 -13.25 1.58
CA LEU A 70 -0.78 -14.03 1.16
C LEU A 70 -0.36 -15.39 0.60
N GLY A 71 0.78 -15.54 -0.06
CA GLY A 71 1.24 -16.84 -0.59
C GLY A 71 1.84 -17.81 0.44
N ARG A 72 1.73 -17.53 1.75
CA ARG A 72 2.28 -18.39 2.81
C ARG A 72 1.51 -19.70 2.92
N ARG A 73 2.22 -20.82 3.10
CA ARG A 73 1.64 -22.16 3.35
C ARG A 73 1.07 -22.27 4.77
N THR A 74 -0.06 -21.64 5.00
CA THR A 74 -0.81 -21.65 6.26
C THR A 74 -2.29 -21.33 5.98
N THR A 75 -3.12 -21.25 7.02
CA THR A 75 -4.55 -20.97 6.90
C THR A 75 -4.82 -19.60 6.26
N ALA A 76 -5.92 -19.47 5.54
CA ALA A 76 -6.38 -18.20 4.96
C ALA A 76 -6.52 -17.13 6.05
N VAL A 77 -7.08 -17.49 7.21
CA VAL A 77 -7.18 -16.60 8.38
C VAL A 77 -5.82 -16.02 8.79
N ARG A 78 -4.78 -16.86 8.88
CA ARG A 78 -3.43 -16.41 9.27
C ARG A 78 -2.76 -15.55 8.20
N ARG A 79 -2.99 -15.84 6.92
CA ARG A 79 -2.52 -15.03 5.79
C ARG A 79 -3.15 -13.64 5.80
N LEU A 80 -4.47 -13.57 5.93
CA LEU A 80 -5.23 -12.30 5.99
C LEU A 80 -4.81 -11.46 7.19
N ARG A 81 -4.69 -12.07 8.36
CA ARG A 81 -4.20 -11.38 9.56
C ARG A 81 -2.78 -10.83 9.35
N ALA A 82 -1.89 -11.58 8.71
CA ALA A 82 -0.54 -11.09 8.42
C ALA A 82 -0.55 -9.87 7.48
N ALA A 83 -1.41 -9.86 6.45
CA ALA A 83 -1.61 -8.72 5.57
C ALA A 83 -2.15 -7.49 6.31
N VAL A 84 -3.20 -7.65 7.13
CA VAL A 84 -3.79 -6.58 7.97
C VAL A 84 -2.73 -5.96 8.90
N ARG A 85 -1.90 -6.79 9.54
CA ARG A 85 -0.86 -6.30 10.46
C ARG A 85 0.27 -5.56 9.75
N TRP A 86 0.59 -5.96 8.52
CA TRP A 86 1.59 -5.27 7.70
C TRP A 86 1.08 -3.93 7.18
N TYR A 87 -0.22 -3.84 6.86
CA TYR A 87 -0.87 -2.63 6.38
C TYR A 87 -0.77 -1.45 7.36
N ALA A 88 -0.91 -1.73 8.66
CA ALA A 88 -0.92 -0.72 9.70
C ALA A 88 0.37 0.13 9.71
N PRO A 89 0.28 1.48 9.74
CA PRO A 89 1.44 2.36 9.77
C PRO A 89 2.44 2.00 10.87
N THR A 90 3.74 2.18 10.59
CA THR A 90 4.83 1.92 11.53
C THR A 90 5.77 3.12 11.64
N GLY A 91 6.35 3.32 12.83
CA GLY A 91 7.37 4.35 13.06
C GLY A 91 6.95 5.74 12.58
N GLN A 92 7.73 6.32 11.66
CA GLN A 92 7.47 7.64 11.07
C GLN A 92 6.44 7.63 9.93
N ALA A 93 5.85 6.48 9.60
CA ALA A 93 4.81 6.31 8.59
C ALA A 93 5.18 6.90 7.21
N LYS A 94 6.46 6.83 6.82
CA LYS A 94 6.97 7.43 5.56
C LYS A 94 6.21 6.93 4.33
N GLY A 95 6.03 5.61 4.20
CA GLY A 95 5.25 5.03 3.10
C GLY A 95 3.79 5.49 3.07
N TRP A 96 3.18 5.69 4.24
CA TRP A 96 1.81 6.21 4.32
C TRP A 96 1.68 7.67 3.90
N ARG A 97 2.70 8.51 4.18
CA ARG A 97 2.73 9.89 3.67
C ARG A 97 2.80 9.92 2.15
N LEU A 98 3.63 9.06 1.54
CA LEU A 98 3.69 8.89 0.09
C LEU A 98 2.29 8.59 -0.48
N TRP A 99 1.58 7.59 0.07
CA TRP A 99 0.25 7.20 -0.41
C TRP A 99 -0.80 8.31 -0.26
N ILE A 100 -0.83 8.99 0.89
CA ILE A 100 -1.77 10.11 1.13
C ILE A 100 -1.55 11.25 0.12
N GLU A 101 -0.29 11.63 -0.11
CA GLU A 101 0.04 12.66 -1.10
C GLU A 101 -0.26 12.20 -2.54
N GLY A 102 -0.05 10.91 -2.82
CA GLY A 102 -0.38 10.28 -4.09
C GLY A 102 -1.87 10.32 -4.39
N TRP A 103 -2.71 9.91 -3.45
CA TRP A 103 -4.17 9.98 -3.57
C TRP A 103 -4.67 11.42 -3.71
N ALA A 104 -4.12 12.36 -2.93
CA ALA A 104 -4.48 13.77 -3.08
C ALA A 104 -4.11 14.32 -4.47
N SER A 105 -2.97 13.89 -5.02
CA SER A 105 -2.49 14.31 -6.34
C SER A 105 -3.28 13.66 -7.49
N SER A 106 -3.74 12.42 -7.32
CA SER A 106 -4.50 11.66 -8.32
C SER A 106 -5.87 12.30 -8.66
N LEU A 107 -6.39 13.13 -7.75
CA LEU A 107 -7.58 13.95 -8.00
C LEU A 107 -7.41 14.92 -9.16
N ARG A 108 -6.16 15.29 -9.52
CA ARG A 108 -5.84 16.25 -10.58
C ARG A 108 -4.93 15.70 -11.68
N ASP A 109 -4.22 14.59 -11.43
CA ASP A 109 -3.34 13.95 -12.40
C ASP A 109 -3.92 12.59 -12.86
N PRO A 110 -4.34 12.46 -14.14
CA PRO A 110 -4.86 11.22 -14.68
C PRO A 110 -3.89 10.04 -14.64
N ALA A 111 -2.58 10.28 -14.81
CA ALA A 111 -1.58 9.21 -14.78
C ALA A 111 -1.46 8.62 -13.37
N LEU A 112 -1.42 9.48 -12.35
CA LEU A 112 -1.46 9.04 -10.95
C LEU A 112 -2.79 8.39 -10.57
N ARG A 113 -3.91 8.85 -11.15
CA ARG A 113 -5.22 8.22 -10.94
C ARG A 113 -5.26 6.79 -11.42
N ASN A 114 -4.72 6.52 -12.59
CA ASN A 114 -4.65 5.16 -13.11
C ASN A 114 -3.78 4.28 -12.21
N VAL A 115 -2.57 4.74 -11.86
CA VAL A 115 -1.68 3.98 -10.96
C VAL A 115 -2.32 3.69 -9.60
N ALA A 116 -2.93 4.70 -8.97
CA ALA A 116 -3.59 4.53 -7.67
C ALA A 116 -4.81 3.60 -7.76
N GLY A 117 -5.63 3.73 -8.81
CA GLY A 117 -6.79 2.87 -9.03
C GLY A 117 -6.40 1.41 -9.30
N ASP A 118 -5.37 1.20 -10.12
CA ASP A 118 -4.87 -0.14 -10.44
C ASP A 118 -4.29 -0.84 -9.21
N LEU A 119 -3.56 -0.09 -8.35
CA LEU A 119 -3.04 -0.62 -7.10
C LEU A 119 -4.18 -1.00 -6.14
N ASP A 120 -5.14 -0.09 -5.97
CA ASP A 120 -6.30 -0.28 -5.11
C ASP A 120 -7.12 -1.51 -5.50
N GLN A 121 -7.37 -1.67 -6.81
CA GLN A 121 -8.08 -2.82 -7.34
C GLN A 121 -7.31 -4.13 -7.14
N GLN A 122 -6.00 -4.13 -7.41
CA GLN A 122 -5.17 -5.32 -7.23
C GLN A 122 -5.11 -5.74 -5.76
N TRP A 123 -4.95 -4.80 -4.83
CA TRP A 123 -4.99 -5.09 -3.40
C TRP A 123 -6.27 -5.81 -2.97
N LYS A 124 -7.42 -5.30 -3.41
CA LYS A 124 -8.72 -5.90 -3.10
C LYS A 124 -8.87 -7.28 -3.73
N ALA A 125 -8.41 -7.44 -4.98
CA ALA A 125 -8.46 -8.73 -5.67
C ALA A 125 -7.64 -9.81 -4.94
N GLU A 126 -6.41 -9.48 -4.52
CA GLU A 126 -5.53 -10.42 -3.81
C GLU A 126 -6.13 -10.82 -2.44
N LEU A 127 -6.76 -9.88 -1.73
CA LEU A 127 -7.46 -10.22 -0.48
C LEU A 127 -8.69 -11.09 -0.74
N ALA A 128 -9.50 -10.76 -1.75
CA ALA A 128 -10.70 -11.51 -2.11
C ALA A 128 -10.37 -12.96 -2.49
N GLU A 129 -9.28 -13.18 -3.24
CA GLU A 129 -8.81 -14.52 -3.60
C GLU A 129 -8.51 -15.37 -2.35
N VAL A 130 -7.80 -14.81 -1.36
CA VAL A 130 -7.53 -15.54 -0.10
C VAL A 130 -8.78 -15.82 0.71
N ILE A 131 -9.74 -14.88 0.70
CA ILE A 131 -11.03 -15.06 1.38
C ILE A 131 -11.83 -16.20 0.70
N GLU A 132 -11.85 -16.24 -0.62
CA GLU A 132 -12.49 -17.31 -1.40
C GLU A 132 -11.84 -18.67 -1.12
N GLU A 133 -10.50 -18.74 -1.12
CA GLU A 133 -9.77 -19.96 -0.77
C GLU A 133 -10.09 -20.46 0.65
N GLY A 134 -10.17 -19.56 1.63
CA GLY A 134 -10.53 -19.90 3.00
C GLY A 134 -11.95 -20.42 3.15
N ALA A 135 -12.89 -19.81 2.42
CA ALA A 135 -14.28 -20.27 2.38
C ALA A 135 -14.39 -21.66 1.72
N ALA A 136 -13.70 -21.88 0.59
CA ALA A 136 -13.65 -23.16 -0.09
C ALA A 136 -12.99 -24.27 0.74
N ALA A 137 -12.01 -23.91 1.59
CA ALA A 137 -11.36 -24.81 2.53
C ALA A 137 -12.18 -25.08 3.80
N GLY A 138 -13.33 -24.42 3.98
CA GLY A 138 -14.19 -24.55 5.16
C GLY A 138 -13.61 -23.92 6.42
N GLU A 139 -12.66 -22.98 6.30
CA GLU A 139 -12.13 -22.22 7.44
C GLU A 139 -13.19 -21.26 8.02
N PHE A 140 -14.08 -20.75 7.18
CA PHE A 140 -15.16 -19.83 7.50
C PHE A 140 -16.22 -19.80 6.37
N HIS A 141 -17.34 -19.11 6.58
CA HIS A 141 -18.37 -18.89 5.55
C HIS A 141 -18.26 -17.47 4.99
N CYS A 142 -18.26 -17.32 3.67
CA CYS A 142 -18.26 -16.01 3.01
C CYS A 142 -18.97 -16.09 1.65
N ASP A 143 -20.07 -15.34 1.49
CA ASP A 143 -20.85 -15.31 0.25
C ASP A 143 -20.32 -14.29 -0.77
N ASP A 144 -19.63 -13.24 -0.31
CA ASP A 144 -19.09 -12.18 -1.17
C ASP A 144 -17.69 -11.74 -0.72
N PRO A 145 -16.64 -12.48 -1.15
CA PRO A 145 -15.24 -12.18 -0.81
C PRO A 145 -14.78 -10.78 -1.21
N MET A 146 -15.28 -10.28 -2.35
CA MET A 146 -14.91 -8.96 -2.86
C MET A 146 -15.47 -7.87 -1.96
N SER A 147 -16.74 -7.95 -1.57
CA SER A 147 -17.33 -6.98 -0.64
C SER A 147 -16.64 -6.96 0.72
N VAL A 148 -16.19 -8.12 1.22
CA VAL A 148 -15.37 -8.20 2.45
C VAL A 148 -14.05 -7.44 2.24
N ALA A 149 -13.35 -7.69 1.13
CA ALA A 149 -12.09 -7.00 0.82
C ALA A 149 -12.28 -5.48 0.76
N TRP A 150 -13.35 -5.00 0.10
CA TRP A 150 -13.69 -3.57 0.04
C TRP A 150 -13.89 -2.92 1.41
N ARG A 151 -14.69 -3.55 2.28
CA ARG A 151 -14.95 -3.02 3.63
C ARG A 151 -13.69 -3.04 4.49
N LEU A 152 -12.91 -4.11 4.41
CA LEU A 152 -11.67 -4.25 5.17
C LEU A 152 -10.63 -3.20 4.75
N THR A 153 -10.38 -3.00 3.45
CA THR A 153 -9.44 -1.98 2.99
C THR A 153 -9.92 -0.58 3.32
N ALA A 154 -11.21 -0.28 3.17
CA ALA A 154 -11.75 1.05 3.51
C ALA A 154 -11.56 1.39 5.00
N LEU A 155 -11.75 0.41 5.90
CA LEU A 155 -11.47 0.59 7.32
C LEU A 155 -9.98 0.84 7.56
N LEU A 156 -9.13 0.03 6.94
CA LEU A 156 -7.68 0.12 7.07
C LEU A 156 -7.13 1.46 6.57
N ASP A 157 -7.55 1.91 5.39
CA ASP A 157 -7.24 3.22 4.80
C ASP A 157 -7.62 4.34 5.77
N GLY A 158 -8.86 4.33 6.26
CA GLY A 158 -9.38 5.37 7.16
C GLY A 158 -8.58 5.47 8.46
N LEU A 159 -8.25 4.33 9.07
CA LEU A 159 -7.45 4.28 10.30
C LEU A 159 -5.99 4.71 10.05
N ALA A 160 -5.42 4.31 8.93
CA ALA A 160 -4.05 4.68 8.58
C ALA A 160 -3.90 6.18 8.27
N VAL A 161 -4.89 6.77 7.59
CA VAL A 161 -5.00 8.23 7.42
C VAL A 161 -5.13 8.91 8.77
N GLN A 162 -5.98 8.41 9.68
CA GLN A 162 -6.12 8.96 11.02
C GLN A 162 -4.79 8.98 11.79
N MET A 163 -4.05 7.88 11.76
CA MET A 163 -2.75 7.75 12.43
C MET A 163 -1.64 8.60 11.80
N THR A 164 -1.72 8.88 10.50
CA THR A 164 -0.65 9.56 9.76
C THR A 164 -0.88 11.06 9.64
N SER A 165 -2.12 11.49 9.43
CA SER A 165 -2.48 12.89 9.17
C SER A 165 -2.82 13.68 10.43
N TYR A 166 -3.22 13.00 11.52
CA TYR A 166 -3.59 13.66 12.76
C TYR A 166 -2.67 13.23 13.89
N ASN A 167 -2.28 14.18 14.76
CA ASN A 167 -1.60 13.89 16.02
C ASN A 167 -2.63 13.42 17.07
N GLY A 168 -3.41 12.40 16.73
CA GLY A 168 -4.46 11.83 17.56
C GLY A 168 -3.94 10.76 18.54
N PRO A 169 -4.73 10.38 19.55
CA PRO A 169 -4.33 9.38 20.55
C PRO A 169 -4.36 7.94 20.05
N LEU A 170 -4.72 7.69 18.78
CA LEU A 170 -4.88 6.34 18.23
C LEU A 170 -3.54 5.62 18.18
N SER A 171 -3.37 4.61 19.03
CA SER A 171 -2.17 3.80 19.05
C SER A 171 -2.21 2.73 17.94
N ARG A 172 -1.02 2.30 17.49
CA ARG A 172 -0.91 1.17 16.56
C ARG A 172 -1.53 -0.12 17.12
N ALA A 173 -1.40 -0.35 18.43
CA ALA A 173 -1.98 -1.52 19.08
C ALA A 173 -3.51 -1.50 18.97
N THR A 174 -4.13 -0.35 19.23
CA THR A 174 -5.57 -0.13 19.10
C THR A 174 -6.05 -0.27 17.65
N MET A 175 -5.32 0.28 16.66
CA MET A 175 -5.63 0.07 15.24
C MET A 175 -5.64 -1.43 14.90
N LEU A 176 -4.58 -2.15 15.29
CA LEU A 176 -4.48 -3.58 15.03
C LEU A 176 -5.64 -4.35 15.66
N GLU A 177 -5.95 -4.08 16.92
CA GLU A 177 -7.09 -4.68 17.63
C GLU A 177 -8.40 -4.47 16.86
N TRP A 178 -8.72 -3.23 16.47
CA TRP A 178 -9.96 -2.93 15.74
C TRP A 178 -10.00 -3.60 14.37
N THR A 179 -8.89 -3.64 13.66
CA THR A 179 -8.82 -4.28 12.34
C THR A 179 -8.90 -5.80 12.43
N GLU A 180 -8.32 -6.42 13.46
CA GLU A 180 -8.46 -7.86 13.73
C GLU A 180 -9.89 -8.21 14.18
N GLN A 181 -10.55 -7.35 14.97
CA GLN A 181 -11.97 -7.50 15.31
C GLN A 181 -12.88 -7.37 14.09
N ALA A 182 -12.60 -6.41 13.20
CA ALA A 182 -13.34 -6.24 11.95
C ALA A 182 -13.15 -7.46 11.04
N LEU A 183 -11.92 -7.94 10.88
CA LEU A 183 -11.64 -9.16 10.11
C LEU A 183 -12.41 -10.36 10.68
N ALA A 184 -12.44 -10.54 12.01
CA ALA A 184 -13.21 -11.62 12.65
C ALA A 184 -14.70 -11.57 12.27
N ARG A 185 -15.29 -10.37 12.37
CA ARG A 185 -16.70 -10.13 12.07
C ARG A 185 -17.03 -10.39 10.61
N GLU A 186 -16.20 -9.91 9.70
CA GLU A 186 -16.40 -10.11 8.26
C GLU A 186 -16.31 -11.59 7.85
N LEU A 187 -15.46 -12.37 8.53
CA LEU A 187 -15.32 -13.81 8.30
C LEU A 187 -16.32 -14.65 9.11
N GLY A 188 -17.13 -14.04 9.98
CA GLY A 188 -18.06 -14.77 10.84
C GLY A 188 -17.38 -15.73 11.82
N ILE A 189 -16.14 -15.44 12.24
CA ILE A 189 -15.36 -16.26 13.19
C ILE A 189 -15.13 -15.54 14.51
N ASP A 190 -14.83 -16.32 15.56
CA ASP A 190 -14.43 -15.76 16.85
C ASP A 190 -13.06 -15.09 16.76
N HIS A 191 -12.90 -13.97 17.46
CA HIS A 191 -11.64 -13.24 17.49
C HIS A 191 -10.48 -14.09 18.05
N GLU A 192 -10.78 -15.02 18.97
CA GLU A 192 -9.79 -15.95 19.51
C GLU A 192 -9.16 -16.83 18.40
N THR A 193 -9.96 -17.24 17.41
CA THR A 193 -9.53 -18.06 16.26
C THR A 193 -8.52 -17.33 15.36
N LEU A 194 -8.55 -15.99 15.33
CA LEU A 194 -7.54 -15.18 14.62
C LEU A 194 -6.20 -15.11 15.37
N THR A 195 -6.25 -15.22 16.69
CA THR A 195 -5.09 -15.02 17.57
C THR A 195 -4.32 -16.30 17.88
N ALA A 196 -4.96 -17.46 17.72
CA ALA A 196 -4.37 -18.80 17.83
C ALA A 196 -3.34 -19.11 16.74
#